data_AF-A0A317IU72-F1
#
_entry.id   AF-A0A317IU72-F1
#
_cell.length_a   1.000
_cell.length_b   1.000
_cell.length_c   1.000
_cell.angle_alpha   90.00
_cell.angle_beta   90.00
_cell.angle_gamma   90.00
#
_symmetry.space_group_name_H-M   'P 1'
#
loop_
_entity.id
_entity.type
_entity.pdbx_description
1 polymer ?
#
loop_
_entity_poly.entity_id
_entity_poly.type
_entity_poly.pdbx_seq_one_letter_code
_entity_poly.pdbx_strand_id
1 'polypeptide(L)'
;MVHADRDDSHDLDMVTLLTLPTEMNADVVRGILEANGIPSVVVRSPYRSIPTNVRVARLHLLEAERILREAEAAGPEAAAQAEAASEENF
;
A
#
# COMPACT_ATOMS: atom_id res chain seq x y z
N MET A 1 -6.38 -20.49 36.04
CA MET A 1 -5.47 -19.93 35.02
C MET A 1 -6.34 -19.50 33.85
N VAL A 2 -6.71 -18.21 33.82
CA VAL A 2 -7.62 -17.65 32.83
C VAL A 2 -6.81 -17.38 31.56
N HIS A 3 -7.22 -17.96 30.43
CA HIS A 3 -6.63 -17.75 29.11
C HIS A 3 -6.66 -16.25 28.77
N ALA A 4 -5.49 -15.61 28.74
CA ALA A 4 -5.30 -14.25 28.22
C ALA A 4 -4.97 -14.32 26.71
N ASP A 5 -5.75 -15.09 25.95
CA ASP A 5 -5.59 -15.31 24.51
C ASP A 5 -6.83 -14.74 23.81
N ARG A 6 -6.96 -13.41 23.80
CA ARG A 6 -8.10 -12.76 23.12
C ARG A 6 -7.77 -11.40 22.50
N ASP A 7 -6.55 -10.90 22.66
CA ASP A 7 -6.16 -9.58 22.15
C ASP A 7 -5.39 -9.66 20.82
N ASP A 8 -4.62 -10.73 20.58
CA ASP A 8 -3.93 -10.96 19.28
C ASP A 8 -4.88 -11.27 18.11
N SER A 9 -6.16 -11.57 18.39
CA SER A 9 -7.12 -12.00 17.36
C SER A 9 -7.54 -10.88 16.40
N HIS A 10 -7.35 -9.61 16.76
CA HIS A 10 -7.76 -8.46 15.92
C HIS A 10 -6.62 -7.86 15.09
N ASP A 11 -5.40 -8.29 15.34
CA ASP A 11 -4.19 -7.80 14.67
C ASP A 11 -4.12 -8.25 13.21
N LEU A 12 -4.58 -9.47 12.95
CA LEU A 12 -4.70 -10.07 11.61
C LEU A 12 -6.01 -9.74 10.90
N ASP A 13 -6.87 -8.90 11.50
CA ASP A 13 -8.09 -8.44 10.84
C ASP A 13 -7.73 -7.64 9.57
N MET A 14 -8.37 -8.01 8.46
CA MET A 14 -8.10 -7.35 7.19
C MET A 14 -8.78 -5.97 7.20
N VAL A 15 -8.01 -4.91 7.13
CA VAL A 15 -8.49 -3.53 7.09
C VAL A 15 -8.19 -2.89 5.74
N THR A 16 -9.02 -1.94 5.32
CA THR A 16 -8.79 -1.21 4.07
C THR A 16 -7.64 -0.24 4.27
N LEU A 17 -6.59 -0.41 3.46
CA LEU A 17 -5.48 0.52 3.35
C LEU A 17 -5.85 1.69 2.43
N LEU A 18 -6.49 1.37 1.31
CA LEU A 18 -6.85 2.35 0.28
C LEU A 18 -8.01 1.87 -0.59
N THR A 19 -8.70 2.85 -1.16
CA THR A 19 -9.82 2.67 -2.09
C THR A 19 -9.47 3.37 -3.40
N LEU A 20 -9.46 2.62 -4.49
CA LEU A 20 -9.14 3.12 -5.83
C LEU A 20 -10.36 3.07 -6.75
N PRO A 21 -10.47 3.99 -7.72
CA PRO A 21 -11.40 3.82 -8.82
C PRO A 21 -11.09 2.51 -9.56
N THR A 22 -12.09 1.90 -10.16
CA THR A 22 -11.98 0.56 -10.79
C THR A 22 -10.99 0.49 -11.95
N GLU A 23 -10.73 1.63 -12.59
CA GLU A 23 -9.77 1.77 -13.68
C GLU A 23 -8.30 1.80 -13.21
N MET A 24 -8.05 2.19 -11.96
CA MET A 24 -6.69 2.36 -11.46
C MET A 24 -6.08 1.02 -11.04
N ASN A 25 -4.79 0.85 -11.35
CA ASN A 25 -4.13 -0.44 -11.26
C ASN A 25 -3.70 -0.78 -9.82
N ALA A 26 -4.60 -1.43 -9.08
CA ALA A 26 -4.33 -1.92 -7.72
C ALA A 26 -3.21 -2.97 -7.63
N ASP A 27 -2.83 -3.62 -8.76
CA ASP A 27 -1.71 -4.56 -8.77
C ASP A 27 -0.36 -3.85 -8.59
N VAL A 28 -0.25 -2.58 -8.98
CA VAL A 28 0.96 -1.76 -8.74
C VAL A 28 1.15 -1.57 -7.23
N VAL A 29 0.09 -1.16 -6.53
CA VAL A 29 0.14 -1.00 -5.08
C VAL A 29 0.45 -2.33 -4.39
N ARG A 30 -0.21 -3.42 -4.79
CA ARG A 30 0.12 -4.76 -4.25
C ARG A 30 1.61 -5.07 -4.45
N GLY A 31 2.16 -4.84 -5.63
CA GLY A 31 3.58 -5.08 -5.92
C GLY A 31 4.53 -4.28 -5.02
N ILE A 32 4.22 -3.01 -4.75
CA ILE A 32 5.01 -2.17 -3.82
C ILE A 32 4.97 -2.78 -2.41
N LEU A 33 3.80 -3.18 -1.92
CA LEU A 33 3.64 -3.77 -0.58
C LEU A 33 4.34 -5.13 -0.47
N GLU A 34 4.19 -6.00 -1.47
CA GLU A 34 4.83 -7.32 -1.51
C GLU A 34 6.35 -7.21 -1.54
N ALA A 35 6.91 -6.25 -2.29
CA ALA A 35 8.35 -5.98 -2.33
C ALA A 35 8.91 -5.54 -0.96
N ASN A 36 8.07 -4.97 -0.09
CA ASN A 36 8.42 -4.58 1.27
C ASN A 36 7.97 -5.61 2.33
N GLY A 37 7.57 -6.81 1.90
CA GLY A 37 7.21 -7.91 2.81
C GLY A 37 5.85 -7.78 3.47
N ILE A 38 4.94 -6.95 2.94
CA ILE A 38 3.59 -6.77 3.47
C ILE A 38 2.58 -7.54 2.61
N PRO A 39 1.95 -8.60 3.15
CA PRO A 39 0.87 -9.28 2.46
C PRO A 39 -0.33 -8.36 2.28
N SER A 40 -0.89 -8.31 1.07
CA SER A 40 -2.08 -7.52 0.76
C SER A 40 -3.08 -8.28 -0.11
N VAL A 41 -4.36 -7.95 0.06
CA VAL A 41 -5.47 -8.53 -0.70
C VAL A 41 -6.16 -7.44 -1.49
N VAL A 42 -6.30 -7.64 -2.79
CA VAL A 42 -7.06 -6.75 -3.66
C VAL A 42 -8.50 -7.26 -3.77
N VAL A 43 -9.45 -6.49 -3.23
CA VAL A 43 -10.88 -6.77 -3.32
C VAL A 43 -11.45 -6.00 -4.52
N ARG A 44 -11.80 -6.74 -5.57
CA ARG A 44 -12.40 -6.19 -6.80
C ARG A 44 -13.85 -6.65 -6.94
N SER A 45 -14.63 -5.82 -7.60
CA SER A 45 -15.98 -6.16 -8.04
C SER A 45 -16.01 -6.33 -9.56
N PRO A 46 -16.83 -7.23 -10.12
CA PRO A 46 -17.07 -7.30 -11.57
C PRO A 46 -17.79 -6.04 -12.09
N TYR A 47 -18.40 -5.23 -11.22
CA TYR A 47 -19.09 -4.00 -11.60
C TYR A 47 -18.13 -2.81 -11.58
N ARG A 48 -17.94 -2.15 -12.73
CA ARG A 48 -17.06 -0.96 -12.86
C ARG A 48 -17.45 0.22 -11.97
N SER A 49 -18.69 0.27 -11.49
CA SER A 49 -19.17 1.32 -10.58
C SER A 49 -18.75 1.12 -9.13
N ILE A 50 -18.19 -0.06 -8.77
CA ILE A 50 -17.81 -0.38 -7.40
C ILE A 50 -16.28 -0.33 -7.27
N PRO A 51 -15.73 0.57 -6.44
CA PRO A 51 -14.28 0.78 -6.35
C PRO A 51 -13.52 -0.46 -5.89
N THR A 52 -12.25 -0.53 -6.28
CA THR A 52 -11.32 -1.56 -5.86
C THR A 52 -10.72 -1.19 -4.52
N ASN A 53 -10.62 -2.13 -3.58
CA ASN A 53 -9.99 -1.90 -2.28
C ASN A 53 -8.70 -2.73 -2.18
N VAL A 54 -7.64 -2.16 -1.63
CA VAL A 54 -6.47 -2.92 -1.19
C VAL A 54 -6.52 -3.00 0.33
N ARG A 55 -6.41 -4.22 0.85
CA ARG A 55 -6.53 -4.51 2.28
C ARG A 55 -5.25 -5.16 2.78
N VAL A 56 -4.88 -4.85 4.02
CA VAL A 56 -3.74 -5.43 4.74
C VAL A 56 -4.21 -5.87 6.13
N ALA A 57 -3.44 -6.72 6.81
CA ALA A 57 -3.68 -6.98 8.23
C ALA A 57 -3.54 -5.67 9.03
N ARG A 58 -4.36 -5.49 10.07
CA ARG A 58 -4.34 -4.29 10.92
C ARG A 58 -2.94 -3.99 11.47
N LEU A 59 -2.17 -5.01 11.84
CA LEU A 59 -0.75 -4.88 12.25
C LEU A 59 0.12 -4.13 11.23
N HIS A 60 -0.15 -4.32 9.95
CA HIS A 60 0.65 -3.76 8.86
C HIS A 60 0.12 -2.43 8.35
N LEU A 61 -1.02 -1.92 8.88
CA LEU A 61 -1.67 -0.73 8.33
C LEU A 61 -0.74 0.49 8.32
N LEU A 62 -0.17 0.84 9.46
CA LEU A 62 0.69 2.03 9.60
C LEU A 62 1.95 1.94 8.74
N GLU A 63 2.54 0.75 8.67
CA GLU A 63 3.75 0.52 7.89
C GLU A 63 3.46 0.55 6.39
N ALA A 64 2.36 -0.06 5.96
CA ALA A 64 1.90 0.00 4.57
C ALA A 64 1.62 1.44 4.12
N GLU A 65 0.97 2.25 4.97
CA GLU A 65 0.76 3.68 4.70
C GLU A 65 2.08 4.44 4.57
N ARG A 66 3.08 4.13 5.41
CA ARG A 66 4.42 4.75 5.34
C ARG A 66 5.11 4.42 4.00
N ILE A 67 5.14 3.14 3.64
CA ILE A 67 5.75 2.66 2.39
C ILE A 67 5.11 3.32 1.17
N LEU A 68 3.78 3.43 1.14
CA LEU A 68 3.09 4.05 0.00
C LEU A 68 3.40 5.55 -0.11
N ARG A 69 3.47 6.28 1.01
CA ARG A 69 3.91 7.68 1.00
C ARG A 69 5.35 7.82 0.51
N GLU A 70 6.23 6.93 0.92
CA GLU A 70 7.63 6.92 0.46
C GLU A 70 7.75 6.59 -1.02
N ALA A 71 6.97 5.63 -1.51
CA ALA A 71 6.92 5.28 -2.92
C ALA A 71 6.34 6.41 -3.79
N GLU A 72 5.34 7.14 -3.30
CA GLU A 72 4.80 8.34 -3.97
C GLU A 72 5.85 9.47 -4.00
N ALA A 73 6.52 9.72 -2.87
CA ALA A 73 7.57 10.73 -2.78
C ALA A 73 8.82 10.36 -3.62
N ALA A 74 9.11 9.07 -3.78
CA ALA A 74 10.17 8.56 -4.65
C ALA A 74 9.74 8.41 -6.11
N GLY A 75 8.50 8.79 -6.45
CA GLY A 75 7.93 8.73 -7.79
C GLY A 75 8.71 9.54 -8.85
N PRO A 76 8.29 9.50 -10.13
CA PRO A 76 9.04 10.07 -11.25
C PRO A 76 9.34 11.59 -11.12
N GLU A 77 8.63 12.34 -10.28
CA GLU A 77 8.97 13.73 -9.97
C GLU A 77 10.27 13.87 -9.14
N ALA A 78 10.61 12.90 -8.30
CA ALA A 78 11.92 12.83 -7.64
C ALA A 78 13.03 12.41 -8.61
N ALA A 79 12.73 11.57 -9.60
CA ALA A 79 13.67 11.22 -10.67
C ALA A 79 13.98 12.42 -11.59
N ALA A 80 13.00 13.27 -11.89
CA ALA A 80 13.19 14.49 -12.68
C ALA A 80 14.06 15.55 -11.96
N GLN A 81 13.98 15.65 -10.63
CA GLN A 81 14.85 16.54 -9.85
C GLN A 81 16.28 15.99 -9.73
N ALA A 82 16.47 14.67 -9.78
CA ALA A 82 17.79 14.06 -9.79
C ALA A 82 18.53 14.21 -11.13
N GLU A 83 17.83 14.26 -12.27
CA GLU A 83 18.46 14.58 -13.56
C GLU A 83 18.88 16.06 -13.65
N ALA A 84 18.04 17.00 -13.21
CA ALA A 84 18.34 18.44 -13.28
C ALA A 84 19.56 18.87 -12.41
N ALA A 85 19.86 18.13 -11.34
CA ALA A 85 21.03 18.41 -10.49
C ALA A 85 22.36 17.91 -11.09
N SER A 86 22.33 17.07 -12.13
CA SER A 86 23.52 16.53 -12.79
C SER A 86 23.94 17.31 -14.04
N GLU A 87 23.13 18.27 -14.51
CA GLU A 87 23.43 19.14 -15.65
C GLU A 87 24.09 20.49 -15.26
N GLU A 88 24.32 20.75 -13.97
CA GLU A 88 25.04 21.96 -13.49
C GLU A 88 26.52 21.69 -13.17
N ASN A 89 27.15 20.69 -13.80
CA ASN A 89 28.58 20.41 -13.62
C ASN A 89 29.31 19.92 -14.89
N PHE A 90 28.92 20.41 -16.07
CA PHE A 90 29.71 20.29 -17.31
C PHE A 90 30.09 21.66 -17.87
#